data_AF-A0A0K8RMZ8-F1
#
_entry.id   AF-A0A0K8RMZ8-F1
#
_cell.length_a   1.000
_cell.length_b   1.000
_cell.length_c   1.000
_cell.angle_alpha   90.00
_cell.angle_beta   90.00
_cell.angle_gamma   90.00
#
_symmetry.space_group_name_H-M   'P 1'
#
loop_
_entity.id
_entity.type
_entity.pdbx_description
1 polymer ?
#
loop_
_entity_poly.entity_id
_entity_poly.type
_entity_poly.pdbx_seq_one_letter_code
_entity_poly.pdbx_strand_id
1 'polypeptide(L)'
;MSTPQTRSTGGKNCERAKKLDDFDLGVLRRKVHDFFRRSEMPTVEKVRKLFNESDDLPQVSVSTLNRMLKKLGFKYRKRSRNAHLIEGPNIIQWRCSYLRQIKEFRKEGRRYILV
;
A
#
# COMPACT_ATOMS: atom_id res chain seq x y z
N MET A 1 22.83 -30.43 38.74
CA MET A 1 21.83 -29.42 38.33
C MET A 1 22.05 -29.09 36.87
N SER A 2 21.34 -29.77 35.96
CA SER A 2 21.47 -29.58 34.51
C SER A 2 20.45 -28.54 34.03
N THR A 3 20.91 -27.52 33.32
CA THR A 3 20.04 -26.49 32.73
C THR A 3 19.21 -27.07 31.57
N PRO A 4 17.94 -26.65 31.41
CA PRO A 4 17.11 -27.12 30.31
C PRO A 4 17.54 -26.48 28.99
N GLN A 5 17.72 -27.34 27.98
CA GLN A 5 17.95 -26.97 26.59
C GLN A 5 16.73 -26.22 26.03
N THR A 6 16.94 -25.03 25.48
CA THR A 6 15.91 -24.33 24.71
C THR A 6 15.65 -25.09 23.41
N ARG A 7 14.45 -25.63 23.25
CA ARG A 7 14.01 -26.27 21.99
C ARG A 7 13.91 -25.20 20.90
N SER A 8 14.96 -25.06 20.09
CA SER A 8 14.85 -24.31 18.83
C SER A 8 13.88 -25.06 17.92
N THR A 9 12.65 -24.58 17.83
CA THR A 9 11.70 -25.14 16.86
C THR A 9 12.01 -24.48 15.53
N GLY A 10 12.98 -25.07 14.82
CA GLY A 10 13.30 -24.75 13.43
C GLY A 10 12.10 -25.09 12.54
N GLY A 11 11.16 -24.16 12.44
CA GLY A 11 10.05 -24.25 11.51
C GLY A 11 10.58 -24.13 10.10
N LYS A 12 10.59 -25.25 9.38
CA LYS A 12 10.95 -25.37 7.96
C LYS A 12 10.29 -24.23 7.17
N ASN A 13 11.08 -23.27 6.68
CA ASN A 13 10.67 -22.34 5.62
C ASN A 13 10.61 -23.14 4.30
N CYS A 14 9.67 -24.07 4.17
CA CYS A 14 9.52 -24.87 2.96
C CYS A 14 8.31 -24.38 2.15
N GLU A 15 8.60 -23.76 1.00
CA GLU A 15 7.82 -23.85 -0.24
C GLU A 15 6.32 -23.47 -0.20
N ARG A 16 5.87 -22.69 0.78
CA ARG A 16 4.55 -22.03 0.76
C ARG A 16 4.60 -20.58 0.31
N ALA A 17 5.75 -20.10 -0.15
CA ALA A 17 5.83 -18.98 -1.08
C ALA A 17 5.41 -19.47 -2.48
N LYS A 18 4.24 -20.11 -2.59
CA LYS A 18 3.62 -20.35 -3.90
C LYS A 18 3.54 -18.99 -4.57
N LYS A 19 4.18 -18.91 -5.75
CA LYS A 19 4.16 -17.81 -6.73
C LYS A 19 3.16 -16.73 -6.35
N LEU A 20 3.63 -15.70 -5.66
CA LEU A 20 2.93 -14.43 -5.67
C LEU A 20 3.17 -13.89 -7.06
N ASP A 21 2.20 -14.05 -7.95
CA ASP A 21 2.32 -13.52 -9.29
C ASP A 21 2.43 -12.00 -9.20
N ASP A 22 3.32 -11.41 -9.98
CA ASP A 22 3.47 -9.96 -9.99
C ASP A 22 2.19 -9.29 -10.52
N PHE A 23 1.39 -10.02 -11.30
CA PHE A 23 0.03 -9.65 -11.68
C PHE A 23 -0.89 -9.48 -10.46
N ASP A 24 -0.96 -10.48 -9.57
CA ASP A 24 -1.81 -10.44 -8.37
C ASP A 24 -1.43 -9.25 -7.47
N LEU A 25 -0.13 -8.96 -7.37
CA LEU A 25 0.38 -7.82 -6.62
C LEU A 25 -0.05 -6.48 -7.25
N GLY A 26 -0.08 -6.40 -8.57
CA GLY A 26 -0.59 -5.25 -9.31
C GLY A 26 -2.09 -5.02 -9.05
N VAL A 27 -2.90 -6.08 -9.15
CA VAL A 27 -4.34 -6.02 -8.87
C VAL A 27 -4.61 -5.59 -7.44
N LEU A 28 -3.91 -6.20 -6.47
CA LEU A 28 -4.03 -5.85 -5.06
C LEU A 28 -3.68 -4.39 -4.81
N ARG A 29 -2.57 -3.91 -5.41
CA ARG A 29 -2.16 -2.51 -5.30
C ARG A 29 -3.24 -1.56 -5.80
N ARG A 30 -3.86 -1.88 -6.94
CA ARG A 30 -4.96 -1.09 -7.51
C ARG A 30 -6.16 -1.03 -6.57
N LYS A 31 -6.64 -2.17 -6.06
CA LYS A 31 -7.76 -2.24 -5.11
C LYS A 31 -7.49 -1.41 -3.86
N VAL A 32 -6.28 -1.49 -3.31
CA VAL A 32 -5.87 -0.68 -2.15
C VAL A 32 -5.91 0.82 -2.48
N HIS A 33 -5.43 1.24 -3.65
CA HIS A 33 -5.52 2.64 -4.08
C HIS A 33 -6.96 3.10 -4.32
N ASP A 34 -7.85 2.22 -4.77
CA ASP A 34 -9.27 2.55 -4.93
C ASP A 34 -9.95 2.83 -3.58
N PHE A 35 -9.58 2.12 -2.51
CA PHE A 35 -10.05 2.47 -1.15
C PHE A 35 -9.60 3.87 -0.74
N PHE A 36 -8.35 4.23 -1.01
CA PHE A 36 -7.84 5.56 -0.73
C PHE A 36 -8.60 6.62 -1.55
N ARG A 37 -8.93 6.35 -2.81
CA ARG A 37 -9.75 7.26 -3.63
C ARG A 37 -11.16 7.46 -3.05
N ARG A 38 -11.74 6.42 -2.46
CA ARG A 38 -13.06 6.46 -1.79
C ARG A 38 -12.98 7.04 -0.37
N SER A 39 -11.79 7.43 0.10
CA SER A 39 -11.52 7.89 1.46
C SER A 39 -11.82 6.86 2.56
N GLU A 40 -11.92 5.57 2.21
CA GLU A 40 -12.19 4.49 3.14
C GLU A 40 -10.91 3.85 3.68
N MET A 41 -10.92 3.36 4.92
CA MET A 41 -9.80 2.60 5.50
C MET A 41 -9.70 1.22 4.85
N PRO A 42 -8.59 0.92 4.13
CA PRO A 42 -8.34 -0.42 3.64
C PRO A 42 -7.90 -1.30 4.82
N THR A 43 -8.87 -1.91 5.49
CA THR A 43 -8.59 -3.00 6.44
C THR A 43 -8.30 -4.27 5.66
N VAL A 44 -7.39 -5.12 6.17
CA VAL A 44 -7.00 -6.38 5.52
C VAL A 44 -8.24 -7.24 5.19
N GLU A 45 -9.25 -7.26 6.07
CA GLU A 45 -10.50 -8.00 5.83
C GLU A 45 -11.34 -7.42 4.69
N LYS A 46 -11.45 -6.08 4.62
CA LYS A 46 -12.19 -5.41 3.53
C LYS A 46 -11.52 -5.64 2.18
N VAL A 47 -10.20 -5.52 2.16
CA VAL A 47 -9.39 -5.79 0.97
C VAL A 47 -9.54 -7.25 0.56
N ARG A 48 -9.51 -8.20 1.51
CA ARG A 48 -9.76 -9.62 1.22
C ARG A 48 -11.13 -9.86 0.62
N LYS A 49 -12.20 -9.28 1.19
CA LYS A 49 -13.57 -9.42 0.68
C LYS A 49 -13.66 -8.95 -0.77
N LEU A 50 -13.22 -7.72 -1.06
CA LEU A 50 -13.26 -7.18 -2.43
C LEU A 50 -12.37 -7.96 -3.42
N PHE A 51 -11.25 -8.50 -2.93
CA PHE A 51 -10.35 -9.30 -3.76
C PHE A 51 -11.00 -10.64 -4.12
N ASN A 52 -11.63 -11.29 -3.13
CA ASN A 52 -12.32 -12.56 -3.29
C ASN A 52 -13.66 -12.46 -4.04
N GLU A 53 -14.30 -11.29 -4.04
CA GLU A 53 -15.50 -11.00 -4.85
C GLU A 53 -15.17 -10.82 -6.34
N SER A 54 -13.92 -10.53 -6.67
CA SER A 54 -13.48 -10.42 -8.06
C SER A 54 -13.19 -11.84 -8.55
N ASP A 55 -14.03 -12.38 -9.43
CA ASP A 55 -13.95 -13.76 -9.96
C ASP A 55 -12.63 -14.03 -10.72
N ASP A 56 -11.86 -12.98 -11.00
CA ASP A 56 -10.61 -13.02 -11.75
C ASP A 56 -9.45 -13.70 -10.99
N LEU A 57 -9.53 -13.85 -9.65
CA LEU A 57 -8.42 -14.34 -8.84
C LEU A 57 -8.80 -15.46 -7.85
N PRO A 58 -7.87 -16.38 -7.55
CA PRO A 58 -8.11 -17.43 -6.57
C PRO A 58 -8.30 -16.84 -5.17
N GLN A 59 -9.17 -17.49 -4.39
CA GLN A 59 -9.47 -17.11 -3.01
C GLN A 59 -8.19 -17.10 -2.15
N VAL A 60 -7.83 -15.93 -1.60
CA VAL A 60 -6.61 -15.78 -0.78
C VAL A 60 -6.90 -15.79 0.72
N SER A 61 -6.01 -16.43 1.47
CA SER A 61 -6.03 -16.37 2.94
C SER A 61 -5.56 -14.99 3.44
N VAL A 62 -6.00 -14.60 4.65
CA VAL A 62 -5.56 -13.35 5.31
C VAL A 62 -4.03 -13.31 5.48
N SER A 63 -3.44 -14.47 5.81
CA SER A 63 -2.00 -14.62 5.99
C SER A 63 -1.22 -14.37 4.70
N THR A 64 -1.76 -14.86 3.57
CA THR A 64 -1.20 -14.63 2.23
C THR A 64 -1.32 -13.17 1.84
N LEU A 65 -2.49 -12.57 2.03
CA LEU A 65 -2.74 -11.16 1.74
C LEU A 65 -1.80 -10.23 2.53
N ASN A 66 -1.58 -10.52 3.81
CA ASN A 66 -0.61 -9.79 4.63
C ASN A 66 0.82 -9.89 4.09
N ARG A 67 1.21 -11.05 3.56
CA ARG A 67 2.53 -11.22 2.94
C ARG A 67 2.65 -10.41 1.64
N MET A 68 1.60 -10.39 0.82
CA MET A 68 1.51 -9.59 -0.40
C MET A 68 1.62 -8.09 -0.11
N LEU A 69 0.85 -7.60 0.86
CA LEU A 69 0.90 -6.19 1.28
C LEU A 69 2.29 -5.79 1.78
N LYS A 70 2.96 -6.67 2.54
CA LYS A 70 4.35 -6.45 2.97
C LYS A 70 5.32 -6.41 1.79
N LYS A 71 5.18 -7.30 0.79
CA LYS A 71 6.01 -7.30 -0.43
C LYS A 71 5.84 -5.99 -1.23
N LEU A 72 4.62 -5.44 -1.26
CA LEU A 72 4.32 -4.14 -1.89
C LEU A 72 4.85 -2.93 -1.11
N GLY A 73 5.38 -3.12 0.10
CA GLY A 73 5.88 -2.05 0.96
C GLY A 73 4.81 -1.38 1.84
N PHE A 74 3.59 -1.92 1.90
CA PHE A 74 2.56 -1.40 2.81
C PHE A 74 2.88 -1.77 4.26
N LYS A 75 2.63 -0.81 5.16
CA LYS A 75 2.82 -0.97 6.61
C LYS A 75 1.47 -0.97 7.32
N TYR A 76 1.27 -1.97 8.18
CA TYR A 76 0.12 -2.00 9.05
C TYR A 76 0.29 -1.01 10.21
N ARG A 77 -0.74 -0.20 10.47
CA ARG A 77 -0.80 0.71 11.62
C ARG A 77 -2.20 0.65 12.22
N LYS A 78 -2.28 0.53 13.55
CA LYS A 78 -3.54 0.72 14.28
C LYS A 78 -3.85 2.22 14.31
N ARG A 79 -5.07 2.60 13.94
CA ARG A 79 -5.58 3.97 14.04
C ARG A 79 -6.91 3.99 14.76
N SER A 80 -7.18 5.08 15.48
CA SER A 80 -8.46 5.35 16.14
C SER A 80 -9.44 6.15 15.28
N ARG A 81 -8.94 6.95 14.33
CA ARG A 81 -9.75 7.75 13.39
C ARG A 81 -9.71 7.15 11.98
N ASN A 82 -10.86 7.12 11.33
CA ASN A 82 -11.05 6.58 9.97
C ASN A 82 -10.79 7.60 8.84
N ALA A 83 -10.37 8.82 9.18
CA ALA A 83 -10.11 9.87 8.20
C ALA A 83 -8.71 9.70 7.57
N HIS A 84 -8.67 9.65 6.24
CA HIS A 84 -7.43 9.77 5.47
C HIS A 84 -7.22 11.21 5.07
N LEU A 85 -6.05 11.75 5.43
CA LEU A 85 -5.60 13.03 4.91
C LEU A 85 -4.97 12.80 3.54
N ILE A 86 -5.82 12.61 2.52
CA ILE A 86 -5.40 12.64 1.12
C ILE A 86 -5.66 14.07 0.62
N GLU A 87 -4.72 14.63 -0.14
CA GLU A 87 -4.93 15.93 -0.77
C GLU A 87 -6.20 15.88 -1.64
N GLY A 88 -7.09 16.86 -1.45
CA GLY A 88 -8.25 17.02 -2.32
C GLY A 88 -7.81 17.20 -3.79
N PRO A 89 -8.63 16.79 -4.77
CA PRO A 89 -8.28 16.89 -6.19
C PRO A 89 -7.95 18.34 -6.62
N ASN A 90 -8.63 19.32 -6.01
CA ASN A 90 -8.34 20.75 -6.17
C ASN A 90 -6.93 21.14 -5.67
N ILE A 91 -6.52 20.63 -4.49
CA ILE A 91 -5.19 20.88 -3.92
C ILE A 91 -4.11 20.27 -4.82
N ILE A 92 -4.33 19.04 -5.31
CA ILE A 92 -3.43 18.37 -6.26
C ILE A 92 -3.30 19.21 -7.55
N GLN A 93 -4.42 19.68 -8.11
CA GLN A 93 -4.43 20.52 -9.30
C GLN A 93 -3.64 21.82 -9.09
N TRP A 94 -3.84 22.51 -7.97
CA TRP A 94 -3.09 23.73 -7.64
C TRP A 94 -1.59 23.45 -7.53
N ARG A 95 -1.21 22.38 -6.87
CA ARG A 95 0.20 21.97 -6.76
C ARG A 95 0.82 21.66 -8.12
N CYS A 96 0.11 20.91 -8.97
CA CYS A 96 0.57 20.63 -10.33
C CYS A 96 0.73 21.91 -11.17
N SER A 97 -0.25 22.82 -11.08
CA SER A 97 -0.18 24.11 -11.77
C SER A 97 1.02 24.94 -11.30
N TYR A 98 1.20 25.05 -9.98
CA TYR A 98 2.32 25.76 -9.37
C TYR A 98 3.68 25.19 -9.80
N LEU A 99 3.84 23.86 -9.78
CA LEU A 99 5.08 23.21 -10.21
C LEU A 99 5.37 23.43 -11.70
N ARG A 100 4.34 23.44 -12.56
CA ARG A 100 4.50 23.78 -13.99
C ARG A 100 4.96 25.22 -14.18
N GLN A 101 4.35 26.15 -13.45
CA GLN A 101 4.74 27.56 -13.48
C GLN A 101 6.20 27.74 -13.04
N ILE A 102 6.62 27.13 -11.92
CA ILE A 102 8.02 27.16 -11.48
C ILE A 102 8.96 26.62 -12.57
N LYS A 103 8.59 25.53 -13.23
CA LYS A 103 9.41 24.93 -14.28
C LYS A 103 9.61 25.89 -15.45
N GLU A 104 8.56 26.59 -15.87
CA GLU A 104 8.65 27.59 -16.95
C GLU A 104 9.48 28.80 -16.52
N PHE A 105 9.27 29.32 -15.32
CA PHE A 105 10.08 30.43 -14.80
C PHE A 105 11.57 30.10 -14.70
N ARG A 106 11.92 28.86 -14.32
CA ARG A 106 13.32 28.38 -14.33
C ARG A 106 13.91 28.32 -15.74
N LYS A 107 13.11 27.96 -16.74
CA LYS A 107 13.52 27.92 -18.15
C LYS A 107 13.75 29.33 -18.71
N GLU A 108 12.94 30.29 -18.29
CA GLU A 108 13.09 31.71 -18.64
C GLU A 108 14.23 32.42 -17.89
N GLY A 109 14.92 31.73 -16.96
CA GLY A 109 16.02 32.31 -16.18
C GLY A 109 15.60 33.37 -15.17
N ARG A 110 14.28 33.51 -14.89
CA ARG A 110 13.79 34.46 -13.88
C ARG A 110 14.09 33.93 -12.49
N ARG A 111 14.88 34.68 -11.71
CA ARG A 111 15.16 34.40 -10.30
C ARG A 111 13.88 34.64 -9.49
N TYR A 112 13.49 33.67 -8.67
CA TYR A 112 12.29 33.77 -7.84
C TYR A 112 12.41 34.92 -6.82
N ILE A 113 11.36 35.73 -6.68
CA ILE A 113 11.14 36.56 -5.48
C ILE A 113 10.15 35.77 -4.63
N LEU A 114 10.61 35.28 -3.48
CA LEU A 114 9.72 34.81 -2.41
C LEU A 114 9.03 36.05 -1.85
N VAL A 115 7.70 36.11 -1.97
CA VAL A 115 6.85 37.04 -1.21
C VAL A 115 6.39 36.32 0.05
#